data_AF-X1EEQ7-F1
#
_entry.id   AF-X1EEQ7-F1
#
_cell.length_a   1.000
_cell.length_b   1.000
_cell.length_c   1.000
_cell.angle_alpha   90.00
_cell.angle_beta   90.00
_cell.angle_gamma   90.00
#
_symmetry.space_group_name_H-M   'P 1'
#
loop_
_entity.id
_entity.type
_entity.pdbx_description
1 polymer ?
#
loop_
_entity_poly.entity_id
_entity_poly.type
_entity_poly.pdbx_seq_one_letter_code
_entity_poly.pdbx_strand_id
1 'polypeptide(L)'
;MASPTEMVATVVLKVGPVKATFSGKVTLADLDAPNSYRIIGEGAGGVAGFAKGGAKVRLEEESPDVTILHYEAEAQIGGKLAQLGARLIDSTSRKLAANFFESFAALVAPST
;
A
#
# COMPACT_ATOMS: atom_id res chain seq x y z
N MET A 1 -5.39 -17.52 11.74
CA MET A 1 -6.06 -16.45 12.52
C MET A 1 -5.30 -15.17 12.22
N ALA A 2 -5.96 -14.11 11.79
CA ALA A 2 -5.34 -12.81 11.57
C ALA A 2 -4.95 -12.22 12.94
N SER A 3 -3.67 -11.90 13.14
CA SER A 3 -3.19 -11.18 14.33
C SER A 3 -3.49 -9.68 14.17
N PRO A 4 -3.31 -8.84 15.21
CA PRO A 4 -3.50 -7.39 15.09
C PRO A 4 -2.65 -6.73 14.00
N THR A 5 -1.54 -7.38 13.60
CA THR A 5 -0.60 -6.88 12.60
C THR A 5 -0.70 -7.60 11.26
N GLU A 6 -1.57 -8.60 11.12
CA GLU A 6 -1.71 -9.37 9.89
C GLU A 6 -3.13 -9.27 9.33
N MET A 7 -3.23 -8.92 8.06
CA MET A 7 -4.50 -8.76 7.37
C MET A 7 -4.46 -9.54 6.06
N VAL A 8 -5.60 -10.09 5.66
CA VAL A 8 -5.76 -10.70 4.33
C VAL A 8 -6.82 -9.92 3.56
N ALA A 9 -6.53 -9.64 2.29
CA ALA A 9 -7.43 -8.89 1.43
C ALA A 9 -7.45 -9.50 0.03
N THR A 10 -8.61 -9.42 -0.63
CA THR A 10 -8.71 -9.69 -2.06
C THR A 10 -9.10 -8.40 -2.76
N VAL A 11 -8.28 -7.98 -3.72
CA VAL A 11 -8.42 -6.69 -4.41
C VAL A 11 -8.49 -6.94 -5.90
N VAL A 12 -9.45 -6.30 -6.56
CA VAL A 12 -9.54 -6.27 -8.03
C VAL A 12 -8.92 -4.97 -8.51
N LEU A 13 -7.81 -5.06 -9.25
CA LEU A 13 -7.11 -3.91 -9.81
C LEU A 13 -7.18 -3.92 -11.33
N LYS A 14 -7.20 -2.71 -11.90
CA LYS A 14 -7.08 -2.51 -13.33
C LYS A 14 -5.77 -1.75 -13.59
N VAL A 15 -4.83 -2.42 -14.26
CA VAL A 15 -3.54 -1.88 -14.66
C VAL A 15 -3.52 -1.81 -16.18
N GLY A 16 -3.75 -0.62 -16.74
CA GLY A 16 -3.94 -0.45 -18.18
C GLY A 16 -5.07 -1.33 -18.75
N PRO A 17 -4.82 -2.15 -19.78
CA PRO A 17 -5.82 -3.04 -20.36
C PRO A 17 -6.09 -4.29 -19.50
N VAL A 18 -5.26 -4.57 -18.49
CA VAL A 18 -5.35 -5.79 -17.69
C VAL A 18 -6.20 -5.55 -16.44
N LYS A 19 -7.24 -6.36 -16.26
CA LYS A 19 -7.99 -6.48 -15.01
C LYS A 19 -7.53 -7.75 -14.31
N ALA A 20 -7.08 -7.63 -13.07
CA ALA A 20 -6.56 -8.75 -12.28
C ALA A 20 -7.15 -8.73 -10.88
N THR A 21 -7.45 -9.92 -10.35
CA THR A 21 -7.82 -10.12 -8.96
C THR A 21 -6.61 -10.64 -8.22
N PHE A 22 -6.23 -9.97 -7.14
CA PHE A 22 -5.12 -10.37 -6.29
C PHE A 22 -5.66 -10.76 -4.93
N SER A 23 -5.28 -11.94 -4.46
CA SER A 23 -5.41 -12.29 -3.05
C SER A 23 -4.05 -12.05 -2.40
N GLY A 24 -4.04 -11.31 -1.30
CA GLY A 24 -2.82 -10.88 -0.66
C GLY A 24 -2.89 -10.81 0.85
N LYS A 25 -1.70 -10.78 1.44
CA LYS A 25 -1.48 -10.59 2.87
C LYS A 25 -0.78 -9.25 3.06
N VAL A 26 -1.23 -8.50 4.06
CA VAL A 26 -0.58 -7.30 4.56
C VAL A 26 -0.11 -7.59 5.97
N THR A 27 1.13 -7.21 6.27
CA THR A 27 1.74 -7.33 7.60
C THR A 27 2.27 -5.98 8.03
N LEU A 28 1.95 -5.56 9.25
CA LEU A 28 2.59 -4.43 9.91
C LEU A 28 3.82 -4.94 10.69
N ALA A 29 4.96 -4.33 10.44
CA ALA A 29 6.25 -4.67 11.04
C ALA A 29 6.93 -3.41 11.57
N ASP A 30 8.02 -3.61 12.32
CA ASP A 30 8.88 -2.53 12.82
C ASP A 30 8.08 -1.41 13.52
N LEU A 31 7.12 -1.80 14.37
CA LEU A 31 6.24 -0.87 15.07
C LEU A 31 7.02 -0.07 16.12
N ASP A 32 6.98 1.26 16.00
CA ASP A 32 7.51 2.21 16.98
C ASP A 32 6.45 3.28 17.23
N ALA A 33 5.49 2.99 18.11
CA ALA A 33 4.37 3.89 18.36
C ALA A 33 4.79 5.08 19.26
N PRO A 34 4.37 6.33 18.94
CA PRO A 34 3.52 6.74 17.83
C PRO A 34 4.29 7.16 16.56
N ASN A 35 5.59 6.92 16.47
CA ASN A 35 6.48 7.54 15.49
C ASN A 35 6.47 6.89 14.10
N SER A 36 6.50 5.56 14.00
CA SER A 36 6.71 4.90 12.71
C SER A 36 6.29 3.42 12.68
N TYR A 37 6.14 2.92 11.45
CA TYR A 37 5.96 1.49 11.18
C TYR A 37 6.28 1.17 9.71
N ARG A 38 6.36 -0.13 9.40
CA ARG A 38 6.50 -0.65 8.04
C ARG A 38 5.28 -1.48 7.65
N ILE A 39 4.72 -1.18 6.48
CA ILE A 39 3.70 -2.00 5.81
C ILE A 39 4.43 -2.95 4.87
N ILE A 40 4.10 -4.23 4.92
CA ILE A 40 4.62 -5.26 4.00
C ILE A 40 3.43 -5.94 3.35
N GLY A 41 3.34 -5.85 2.02
CA GLY A 41 2.27 -6.44 1.24
C GLY A 41 2.81 -7.48 0.27
N GLU A 42 2.13 -8.61 0.16
CA GLU A 42 2.34 -9.57 -0.93
C GLU A 42 1.00 -10.06 -1.47
N GLY A 43 0.94 -10.31 -2.77
CA GLY A 43 -0.28 -10.76 -3.43
C GLY A 43 -0.02 -11.57 -4.68
N ALA A 44 -0.85 -12.58 -4.89
CA ALA A 44 -0.85 -13.42 -6.07
C ALA A 44 -2.10 -13.14 -6.92
N GLY A 45 -1.89 -12.87 -8.20
CA GLY A 45 -2.93 -12.63 -9.21
C GLY A 45 -3.09 -13.77 -10.21
N GLY A 46 -2.62 -14.98 -9.85
CA GLY A 46 -2.62 -16.14 -10.73
C GLY A 46 -1.87 -15.86 -12.04
N VAL A 47 -2.56 -15.99 -13.17
CA VAL A 47 -1.98 -15.76 -14.51
C VAL A 47 -1.50 -14.32 -14.71
N ALA A 48 -2.08 -13.35 -14.00
CA ALA A 48 -1.65 -11.96 -14.07
C ALA A 48 -0.23 -11.75 -13.50
N GLY A 49 0.19 -12.62 -12.57
CA GLY A 49 1.48 -12.57 -11.92
C GLY A 49 1.38 -12.35 -10.41
N PHE A 50 2.38 -11.70 -9.84
CA PHE A 50 2.43 -11.42 -8.40
C PHE A 50 2.94 -10.00 -8.15
N ALA A 51 2.62 -9.48 -6.97
CA ALA A 51 3.16 -8.23 -6.46
C ALA A 51 3.67 -8.46 -5.04
N LYS A 52 4.85 -7.91 -4.75
CA LYS A 52 5.38 -7.75 -3.39
C LYS A 52 5.73 -6.29 -3.22
N GLY A 53 5.58 -5.75 -2.04
CA GLY A 53 5.93 -4.36 -1.79
C GLY A 53 5.86 -4.02 -0.33
N GLY A 54 6.20 -2.79 -0.04
CA GLY A 54 6.08 -2.25 1.29
C GLY A 54 6.08 -0.74 1.30
N ALA A 55 5.74 -0.19 2.45
CA ALA A 55 5.85 1.23 2.70
C ALA A 55 6.46 1.45 4.08
N LYS A 56 7.43 2.36 4.17
CA LYS A 56 7.85 2.93 5.45
C LYS A 56 6.98 4.14 5.73
N VAL A 57 6.40 4.20 6.92
CA VAL A 57 5.58 5.33 7.37
C VAL A 57 6.26 5.95 8.58
N ARG A 58 6.41 7.28 8.56
CA ARG A 58 6.89 8.08 9.69
C ARG A 58 5.91 9.22 9.95
N LEU A 59 5.57 9.40 11.21
CA LEU A 59 4.74 10.50 11.69
C LEU A 59 5.64 11.55 12.32
N GLU A 60 5.32 12.81 12.05
CA GLU A 60 6.04 13.97 12.57
C GLU A 60 5.02 14.97 13.09
N GLU A 61 5.16 15.37 14.35
CA GLU A 61 4.36 16.45 14.91
C GLU A 61 4.87 17.78 14.37
N GLU A 62 4.00 18.51 13.65
CA GLU A 62 4.30 19.88 13.21
C GLU A 62 3.78 20.92 14.21
N SER A 63 2.63 20.64 14.82
CA SER A 63 2.00 21.45 15.85
C SER A 63 1.01 20.59 16.67
N PRO A 64 0.41 21.11 17.77
CA PRO A 64 -0.50 20.32 18.60
C PRO A 64 -1.68 19.68 17.86
N ASP A 65 -2.11 20.29 16.75
CA ASP A 65 -3.26 19.84 15.96
C ASP A 65 -2.87 19.30 14.57
N VAL A 66 -1.57 19.23 14.25
CA VAL A 66 -1.09 18.85 12.91
C VAL A 66 0.01 17.79 12.99
N THR A 67 -0.25 16.66 12.32
CA THR A 67 0.74 15.60 12.08
C THR A 67 1.04 15.50 10.60
N ILE A 68 2.32 15.55 10.24
CA ILE A 68 2.81 15.26 8.90
C ILE A 68 3.06 13.75 8.79
N LEU A 69 2.42 13.10 7.83
CA LEU A 69 2.68 11.70 7.47
C LEU A 69 3.66 11.64 6.30
N HIS A 70 4.86 11.14 6.57
CA HIS A 70 5.86 10.82 5.57
C HIS A 70 5.74 9.36 5.16
N TYR A 71 5.80 9.08 3.86
CA TYR A 71 5.82 7.71 3.37
C TYR A 71 6.81 7.51 2.22
N GLU A 72 7.42 6.33 2.20
CA GLU A 72 8.24 5.85 1.08
C GLU A 72 7.75 4.45 0.72
N ALA A 73 7.30 4.26 -0.52
CA ALA A 73 6.72 3.01 -0.99
C ALA A 73 7.60 2.35 -2.07
N GLU A 74 7.78 1.04 -1.93
CA GLU A 74 8.49 0.19 -2.89
C GLU A 74 7.58 -0.96 -3.34
N ALA A 75 7.71 -1.35 -4.61
CA ALA A 75 6.97 -2.48 -5.15
C ALA A 75 7.79 -3.23 -6.20
N GLN A 76 7.72 -4.55 -6.11
CA GLN A 76 8.23 -5.49 -7.08
C GLN A 76 7.05 -6.25 -7.69
N ILE A 77 6.91 -6.13 -9.01
CA ILE A 77 5.88 -6.83 -9.77
C ILE A 77 6.55 -7.83 -10.71
N GLY A 78 5.99 -9.03 -10.78
CA GLY A 78 6.46 -10.11 -11.64
C GLY A 78 5.33 -10.74 -12.45
N GLY A 79 5.70 -11.54 -13.45
CA GLY A 79 4.75 -12.22 -14.34
C GLY A 79 4.25 -11.34 -15.48
N LYS A 80 3.05 -11.62 -15.99
CA LYS A 80 2.49 -10.92 -17.17
C LYS A 80 2.30 -9.42 -16.94
N LEU A 81 2.01 -9.00 -15.72
CA LEU A 81 1.89 -7.58 -15.37
C LEU A 81 3.20 -6.81 -15.51
N ALA A 82 4.34 -7.44 -15.22
CA ALA A 82 5.64 -6.80 -15.39
C ALA A 82 5.94 -6.47 -16.87
N GLN A 83 5.31 -7.21 -17.81
CA GLN A 83 5.46 -7.00 -19.25
C GLN A 83 4.74 -5.74 -19.76
N LEU A 84 3.90 -5.11 -18.93
CA LEU A 84 3.21 -3.85 -19.28
C LEU A 84 4.13 -2.63 -19.26
N GLY A 85 5.35 -2.77 -18.74
CA GLY A 85 6.38 -1.73 -18.71
C GLY A 85 6.37 -0.89 -17.43
N ALA A 86 7.57 -0.48 -17.02
CA ALA A 86 7.81 0.21 -15.75
C ALA A 86 6.99 1.50 -15.59
N ARG A 87 6.87 2.31 -16.65
CA ARG A 87 6.15 3.59 -16.58
C ARG A 87 4.66 3.42 -16.23
N LEU A 88 3.98 2.42 -16.80
CA LEU A 88 2.56 2.18 -16.53
C LEU A 88 2.37 1.66 -15.10
N ILE A 89 3.25 0.76 -14.67
CA ILE A 89 3.28 0.24 -13.30
C ILE A 89 3.47 1.38 -12.31
N ASP A 90 4.49 2.22 -12.49
CA ASP A 90 4.79 3.35 -11.59
C ASP A 90 3.62 4.32 -11.48
N SER A 91 2.97 4.65 -12.61
CA SER A 91 1.80 5.55 -12.60
C SER A 91 0.63 4.98 -11.81
N THR A 92 0.44 3.66 -11.89
CA THR A 92 -0.62 2.96 -11.15
C THR A 92 -0.29 2.89 -9.66
N SER A 93 0.95 2.56 -9.31
CA SER A 93 1.43 2.53 -7.93
C SER A 93 1.30 3.89 -7.25
N ARG A 94 1.70 4.97 -7.92
CA ARG A 94 1.55 6.35 -7.39
C ARG A 94 0.09 6.71 -7.14
N LYS A 95 -0.80 6.35 -8.06
CA LYS A 95 -2.25 6.58 -7.89
C LYS A 95 -2.81 5.82 -6.69
N LEU A 96 -2.44 4.54 -6.53
CA LEU A 96 -2.90 3.74 -5.40
C LEU A 96 -2.39 4.28 -4.06
N ALA A 97 -1.12 4.69 -3.99
CA ALA A 97 -0.55 5.30 -2.78
C ALA A 97 -1.26 6.62 -2.43
N ALA A 98 -1.48 7.49 -3.42
CA ALA A 98 -2.21 8.74 -3.21
C ALA A 98 -3.63 8.48 -2.68
N ASN A 99 -4.40 7.59 -3.33
CA ASN A 99 -5.75 7.22 -2.90
C ASN A 99 -5.78 6.64 -1.48
N PHE A 100 -4.79 5.81 -1.12
CA PHE A 100 -4.69 5.22 0.21
C PHE A 100 -4.51 6.31 1.28
N PHE A 101 -3.52 7.18 1.11
CA PHE A 101 -3.24 8.21 2.11
C PHE A 101 -4.28 9.32 2.15
N GLU A 102 -4.92 9.64 1.03
CA GLU A 102 -6.10 10.54 0.99
C GLU A 102 -7.27 9.93 1.79
N SER A 103 -7.58 8.66 1.56
CA SER A 103 -8.64 7.97 2.30
C SER A 103 -8.29 7.81 3.79
N PHE A 104 -7.03 7.51 4.09
CA PHE A 104 -6.55 7.39 5.47
C PHE A 104 -6.69 8.73 6.20
N ALA A 105 -6.19 9.82 5.62
CA ALA A 105 -6.30 11.15 6.20
C ALA A 105 -7.76 11.53 6.47
N ALA A 106 -8.67 11.26 5.54
CA ALA A 106 -10.09 11.52 5.72
C ALA A 106 -10.73 10.69 6.86
N LEU A 107 -10.26 9.47 7.10
CA LEU A 107 -10.79 8.57 8.14
C LEU A 107 -10.24 8.86 9.54
N VAL A 108 -9.00 9.36 9.63
CA VAL A 108 -8.33 9.64 10.92
C VAL A 108 -8.38 11.10 11.31
N ALA A 109 -8.74 12.00 10.39
CA ALA A 109 -8.97 13.39 10.69
C ALA A 109 -10.05 13.51 11.79
N PRO A 110 -9.92 14.50 12.70
CA PRO A 110 -10.94 14.75 13.70
C PRO A 110 -12.31 14.91 13.05
N SER A 111 -13.34 14.31 13.64
CA SER A 111 -14.71 14.58 13.24
C SER A 111 -15.02 16.04 13.57
N THR A 112 -15.18 16.87 12.53
CA THR A 112 -15.64 18.25 12.70
C THR A 112 -17.08 18.31 13.20
#